data_AF-A0A0E3Q4V9-F1
#
_entry.id   AF-A0A0E3Q4V9-F1
#
_cell.length_a   1.000
_cell.length_b   1.000
_cell.length_c   1.000
_cell.angle_alpha   90.00
_cell.angle_beta   90.00
_cell.angle_gamma   90.00
#
_symmetry.space_group_name_H-M   'P 1'
#
loop_
_entity.id
_entity.type
_entity.pdbx_description
1 polymer ?
#
loop_
_entity_poly.entity_id
_entity_poly.type
_entity_poly.pdbx_seq_one_letter_code
_entity_poly.pdbx_strand_id
1 'polypeptide(L)'
;MKIQEIYNKISANYLFISPILSGVIILIYLFFTTKVKIFHFYYQDQLYYAQILGSIGPSIILGYEFALINYFYSNVHQTFKKLKPLFQDNQYLIFLYFLNKKLCKSWLYYLTIIIVLIPFAIPELHGLLEYILFNGTKPDYYYLSEHEPTFWSLLLDIFNDIVMYLVLFLMAVIIWIMIELVIIIKELRERYSISINVFDIDEAGGLKSLKYFILLIVSSYFIIITLAMIASISPTAIIFISISPSSIITIELIILSLMLLVGVILFIITYQTIENLIDKGVKSELKKISEMYKETYDKIIEISSNKKDNNNEKKLNESKMILDILEKKERKIKEIYHKRLDFKAISTFIMTLLLPIITKLLPIITQSKK
;
A
#
# COMPACT_ATOMS: atom_id res chain seq x y z
N MET A 1 4.47 13.67 -19.02
CA MET A 1 3.22 14.01 -18.31
C MET A 1 3.30 13.44 -16.90
N LYS A 2 3.27 14.28 -15.86
CA LYS A 2 3.36 13.80 -14.47
C LYS A 2 2.01 13.21 -14.07
N ILE A 3 1.99 11.99 -13.51
CA ILE A 3 0.75 11.40 -12.96
C ILE A 3 0.14 12.35 -11.92
N GLN A 4 1.01 13.03 -11.17
CA GLN A 4 0.68 14.09 -10.22
C GLN A 4 -0.13 15.26 -10.83
N GLU A 5 0.05 15.62 -12.10
CA GLU A 5 -0.71 16.71 -12.76
C GLU A 5 -2.16 16.32 -13.04
N ILE A 6 -2.42 15.01 -13.26
CA ILE A 6 -3.78 14.49 -13.48
C ILE A 6 -4.54 14.47 -12.15
N TYR A 7 -3.89 14.03 -11.07
CA TYR A 7 -4.51 13.93 -9.74
C TYR A 7 -4.57 15.27 -9.00
N ASN A 8 -3.57 16.16 -9.11
CA ASN A 8 -3.60 17.49 -8.49
C ASN A 8 -4.64 18.44 -9.10
N LYS A 9 -5.09 18.20 -10.34
CA LYS A 9 -6.19 18.95 -10.96
C LYS A 9 -7.53 18.71 -10.25
N ILE A 10 -7.63 17.60 -9.51
CA ILE A 10 -8.77 17.20 -8.71
C ILE A 10 -8.44 17.57 -7.25
N SER A 11 -8.30 18.87 -6.97
CA SER A 11 -7.92 19.39 -5.64
C SER A 11 -9.04 19.35 -4.59
N ALA A 12 -10.10 18.57 -4.84
CA ALA A 12 -11.15 18.37 -3.85
C ALA A 12 -10.69 17.29 -2.85
N ASN A 13 -11.23 17.35 -1.63
CA ASN A 13 -10.89 16.42 -0.57
C ASN A 13 -11.21 14.99 -1.03
N TYR A 14 -10.19 14.15 -1.24
CA TYR A 14 -10.33 12.81 -1.81
C TYR A 14 -11.30 11.92 -0.99
N LEU A 15 -11.48 12.23 0.29
CA LEU A 15 -12.47 11.62 1.18
C LEU A 15 -13.92 11.88 0.76
N PHE A 16 -14.19 12.98 0.04
CA PHE A 16 -15.50 13.30 -0.51
C PHE A 16 -15.66 12.83 -1.96
N ILE A 17 -14.60 12.90 -2.77
CA ILE A 17 -14.68 12.51 -4.18
C ILE A 17 -14.84 11.00 -4.33
N SER A 18 -14.13 10.23 -3.50
CA SER A 18 -14.19 8.76 -3.48
C SER A 18 -15.62 8.20 -3.31
N PRO A 19 -16.39 8.61 -2.28
CA PRO A 19 -17.77 8.14 -2.13
C PRO A 19 -18.71 8.69 -3.21
N ILE A 20 -18.47 9.91 -3.73
CA ILE A 20 -19.24 10.43 -4.87
C ILE A 20 -19.00 9.60 -6.12
N LEU A 21 -17.74 9.27 -6.43
CA LEU A 21 -17.38 8.43 -7.57
C LEU A 21 -18.05 7.05 -7.45
N SER A 22 -17.95 6.44 -6.27
CA SER A 22 -18.61 5.16 -5.98
C SER A 22 -20.14 5.26 -6.17
N GLY A 23 -20.76 6.31 -5.62
CA GLY A 23 -22.20 6.55 -5.75
C GLY A 23 -22.65 6.76 -7.19
N VAL A 24 -21.89 7.50 -8.01
CA VAL A 24 -22.19 7.71 -9.43
C VAL A 24 -22.15 6.38 -10.20
N ILE A 25 -21.12 5.55 -9.97
CA ILE A 25 -21.00 4.25 -10.64
C ILE A 25 -22.17 3.33 -10.23
N ILE A 26 -22.53 3.32 -8.95
CA ILE A 26 -23.71 2.57 -8.45
C ILE A 26 -24.99 3.08 -9.10
N LEU A 27 -25.18 4.40 -9.23
CA LEU A 27 -26.37 4.97 -9.87
C LEU A 27 -26.48 4.60 -11.35
N ILE A 28 -25.36 4.61 -12.08
CA ILE A 28 -25.32 4.16 -13.48
C ILE A 28 -25.68 2.68 -13.57
N TYR A 29 -25.12 1.84 -12.69
CA TYR A 29 -25.46 0.43 -12.62
C TYR A 29 -26.96 0.22 -12.36
N LEU A 30 -27.52 0.88 -11.33
CA LEU A 30 -28.93 0.82 -10.99
C LEU A 30 -29.83 1.28 -12.15
N PHE A 31 -29.40 2.30 -12.90
CA PHE A 31 -30.12 2.73 -14.09
C PHE A 31 -30.19 1.60 -15.13
N PHE A 32 -29.07 0.94 -15.43
CA PHE A 32 -29.06 -0.17 -16.39
C PHE A 32 -29.88 -1.37 -15.92
N THR A 33 -29.82 -1.73 -14.63
CA THR A 33 -30.61 -2.86 -14.10
C THR A 33 -32.11 -2.62 -14.17
N THR A 34 -32.59 -1.37 -14.04
CA THR A 34 -34.01 -1.06 -14.25
C THR A 34 -34.48 -1.22 -15.70
N LYS A 35 -33.56 -1.28 -16.67
CA LYS A 35 -33.87 -1.41 -18.10
C LYS A 35 -33.82 -2.86 -18.60
N VAL A 36 -33.16 -3.76 -17.88
CA VAL A 36 -33.02 -5.18 -18.24
C VAL A 36 -34.12 -5.98 -17.50
N LYS A 37 -35.09 -6.54 -18.24
CA LYS A 37 -36.25 -7.27 -17.67
C LYS A 37 -35.88 -8.56 -16.95
N ILE A 38 -34.72 -9.19 -17.23
CA ILE A 38 -34.21 -10.33 -16.45
C ILE A 38 -34.18 -10.01 -14.95
N PHE A 39 -33.87 -8.77 -14.56
CA PHE A 39 -33.92 -8.36 -13.15
C PHE A 39 -35.34 -8.22 -12.58
N HIS A 40 -36.36 -8.04 -13.44
CA HIS A 40 -37.75 -7.84 -13.02
C HIS A 40 -38.52 -9.14 -12.76
N PHE A 41 -38.10 -10.26 -13.36
CA PHE A 41 -38.80 -11.55 -13.30
C PHE A 41 -38.20 -12.55 -12.27
N TYR A 42 -36.95 -12.32 -11.85
CA TYR A 42 -36.13 -13.29 -11.08
C TYR A 42 -35.79 -12.87 -9.64
N TYR A 43 -36.57 -11.98 -9.02
CA TYR A 43 -36.32 -11.47 -7.66
C TYR A 43 -36.48 -12.50 -6.52
N GLN A 44 -36.63 -13.80 -6.82
CA GLN A 44 -37.08 -14.82 -5.88
C GLN A 44 -36.00 -15.83 -5.41
N ASP A 45 -34.83 -15.90 -6.04
CA ASP A 45 -33.77 -16.88 -5.71
C ASP A 45 -32.48 -16.28 -5.08
N GLN A 46 -31.93 -16.97 -4.06
CA GLN A 46 -30.73 -16.59 -3.29
C GLN A 46 -29.43 -16.44 -4.13
N LEU A 47 -29.35 -17.05 -5.31
CA LEU A 47 -28.18 -16.96 -6.20
C LEU A 47 -27.93 -15.53 -6.73
N TYR A 48 -28.96 -14.68 -6.78
CA TYR A 48 -28.89 -13.35 -7.41
C TYR A 48 -28.48 -12.21 -6.46
N TYR A 49 -28.58 -12.39 -5.14
CA TYR A 49 -28.03 -11.43 -4.17
C TYR A 49 -26.51 -11.28 -4.37
N ALA A 50 -25.83 -12.34 -4.82
CA ALA A 50 -24.42 -12.35 -5.17
C ALA A 50 -24.08 -11.52 -6.42
N GLN A 51 -24.98 -11.45 -7.41
CA GLN A 51 -24.76 -10.69 -8.66
C GLN A 51 -24.96 -9.17 -8.48
N ILE A 52 -25.91 -8.77 -7.62
CA ILE A 52 -26.08 -7.36 -7.21
C ILE A 52 -24.91 -6.93 -6.30
N LEU A 53 -24.42 -7.81 -5.42
CA LEU A 53 -23.19 -7.56 -4.67
C LEU A 53 -21.94 -7.50 -5.58
N GLY A 54 -21.92 -8.31 -6.65
CA GLY A 54 -20.82 -8.39 -7.61
C GLY A 54 -20.59 -7.12 -8.43
N SER A 55 -21.53 -6.17 -8.40
CA SER A 55 -21.49 -4.90 -9.15
C SER A 55 -21.42 -3.67 -8.23
N ILE A 56 -22.07 -3.75 -7.06
CA ILE A 56 -21.89 -2.76 -5.98
C ILE A 56 -20.47 -2.84 -5.40
N GLY A 57 -19.93 -4.04 -5.23
CA GLY A 57 -18.58 -4.29 -4.70
C GLY A 57 -17.48 -3.57 -5.47
N PRO A 58 -17.33 -3.79 -6.79
CA PRO A 58 -16.36 -3.09 -7.64
C PRO A 58 -16.49 -1.57 -7.57
N SER A 59 -17.70 -1.05 -7.49
CA SER A 59 -17.96 0.39 -7.38
C SER A 59 -17.43 1.00 -6.08
N ILE A 60 -17.54 0.28 -4.96
CA ILE A 60 -16.97 0.69 -3.67
C ILE A 60 -15.44 0.60 -3.72
N ILE A 61 -14.92 -0.47 -4.32
CA ILE A 61 -13.49 -0.72 -4.45
C ILE A 61 -12.81 0.38 -5.28
N LEU A 62 -13.39 0.74 -6.43
CA LEU A 62 -12.90 1.85 -7.26
C LEU A 62 -12.77 3.15 -6.48
N GLY A 63 -13.80 3.49 -5.70
CA GLY A 63 -13.77 4.66 -4.83
C GLY A 63 -12.59 4.59 -3.86
N TYR A 64 -12.41 3.46 -3.19
CA TYR A 64 -11.37 3.29 -2.18
C TYR A 64 -9.94 3.27 -2.78
N GLU A 65 -9.74 2.61 -3.92
CA GLU A 65 -8.48 2.61 -4.68
C GLU A 65 -8.11 4.02 -5.14
N PHE A 66 -9.08 4.76 -5.69
CA PHE A 66 -8.89 6.15 -6.09
C PHE A 66 -8.52 7.05 -4.91
N ALA A 67 -9.15 6.85 -3.75
CA ALA A 67 -8.81 7.58 -2.52
C ALA A 67 -7.36 7.31 -2.11
N LEU A 68 -6.93 6.04 -2.14
CA LEU A 68 -5.59 5.64 -1.76
C LEU A 68 -4.51 6.23 -2.68
N ILE A 69 -4.73 6.19 -4.00
CA ILE A 69 -3.80 6.74 -4.99
C ILE A 69 -3.67 8.27 -4.79
N ASN A 70 -4.79 8.98 -4.59
CA ASN A 70 -4.77 10.41 -4.31
C ASN A 70 -4.08 10.74 -2.98
N TYR A 71 -4.37 9.97 -1.93
CA TYR A 71 -3.71 10.08 -0.65
C TYR A 71 -2.19 9.95 -0.80
N PHE A 72 -1.73 8.96 -1.56
CA PHE A 72 -0.31 8.76 -1.82
C PHE A 72 0.33 9.99 -2.48
N TYR A 73 -0.19 10.45 -3.61
CA TYR A 73 0.40 11.58 -4.33
C TYR A 73 0.33 12.91 -3.58
N SER A 74 -0.70 13.09 -2.75
CA SER A 74 -0.85 14.29 -1.92
C SER A 74 0.16 14.34 -0.77
N ASN A 75 0.52 13.18 -0.21
CA ASN A 75 1.30 13.11 1.02
C ASN A 75 2.76 12.67 0.82
N VAL A 76 3.12 12.02 -0.30
CA VAL A 76 4.46 11.46 -0.50
C VAL A 76 5.56 12.53 -0.34
N HIS A 77 5.45 13.67 -1.03
CA HIS A 77 6.45 14.75 -0.90
C HIS A 77 6.51 15.32 0.51
N GLN A 78 5.37 15.46 1.19
CA GLN A 78 5.33 15.98 2.55
C GLN A 78 6.01 15.02 3.53
N THR A 79 5.73 13.72 3.42
CA THR A 79 6.36 12.67 4.22
C THR A 79 7.88 12.65 4.03
N PHE A 80 8.36 12.67 2.77
CA PHE A 80 9.80 12.69 2.50
C PHE A 80 10.46 14.03 2.84
N LYS A 81 9.72 15.15 2.86
CA LYS A 81 10.22 16.45 3.33
C LYS A 81 10.54 16.44 4.83
N LYS A 82 9.80 15.67 5.63
CA LYS A 82 10.11 15.49 7.06
C LYS A 82 11.45 14.79 7.31
N LEU A 83 12.01 14.10 6.30
CA LEU A 83 13.33 13.49 6.39
C LEU A 83 14.47 14.48 6.08
N LYS A 84 14.17 15.69 5.57
CA LYS A 84 15.17 16.73 5.28
C LYS A 84 16.23 16.93 6.39
N PRO A 85 15.89 17.00 7.69
CA PRO A 85 16.89 17.18 8.76
C PRO A 85 17.88 16.02 8.90
N LEU A 86 17.62 14.88 8.27
CA LEU A 86 18.48 13.70 8.33
C LEU A 86 19.64 13.71 7.32
N PHE A 87 19.60 14.60 6.32
CA PHE A 87 20.57 14.63 5.22
C PHE A 87 21.65 15.69 5.45
N GLN A 88 22.87 15.39 5.03
CA GLN A 88 23.96 16.36 4.94
C GLN A 88 23.90 17.11 3.60
N ASP A 89 24.08 18.44 3.62
CA ASP A 89 24.24 19.30 2.44
C ASP A 89 23.21 19.06 1.30
N ASN A 90 23.65 19.17 0.04
CA ASN A 90 22.87 19.02 -1.19
C ASN A 90 22.34 17.58 -1.43
N GLN A 91 22.63 16.60 -0.56
CA GLN A 91 22.18 15.21 -0.73
C GLN A 91 20.65 15.11 -0.75
N TYR A 92 19.97 15.95 0.02
CA TYR A 92 18.50 16.00 0.02
C TYR A 92 17.95 16.41 -1.35
N LEU A 93 18.59 17.34 -2.06
CA LEU A 93 18.15 17.78 -3.40
C LEU A 93 18.33 16.66 -4.43
N ILE A 94 19.43 15.92 -4.35
CA ILE A 94 19.70 14.75 -5.21
C ILE A 94 18.65 13.66 -4.95
N PHE A 95 18.36 13.39 -3.68
CA PHE A 95 17.32 12.44 -3.30
C PHE A 95 15.92 12.88 -3.76
N LEU A 96 15.59 14.17 -3.63
CA LEU A 96 14.31 14.70 -4.10
C LEU A 96 14.16 14.61 -5.62
N TYR A 97 15.24 14.83 -6.37
CA TYR A 97 15.27 14.61 -7.82
C TYR A 97 15.05 13.13 -8.16
N PHE A 98 15.73 12.22 -7.45
CA PHE A 98 15.53 10.78 -7.60
C PHE A 98 14.08 10.37 -7.29
N LEU A 99 13.51 10.85 -6.19
CA LEU A 99 12.12 10.63 -5.80
C LEU A 99 11.17 11.05 -6.92
N ASN A 100 11.31 12.27 -7.44
CA ASN A 100 10.49 12.79 -8.52
C ASN A 100 10.61 11.95 -9.80
N LYS A 101 11.82 11.49 -10.13
CA LYS A 101 12.06 10.61 -11.28
C LYS A 101 11.36 9.26 -11.12
N LYS A 102 11.36 8.69 -9.92
CA LYS A 102 10.71 7.40 -9.61
C LYS A 102 9.19 7.49 -9.59
N LEU A 103 8.62 8.63 -9.20
CA LEU A 103 7.18 8.85 -9.19
C LEU A 103 6.58 9.17 -10.58
N CYS A 104 7.42 9.29 -11.61
CA CYS A 104 6.96 9.42 -12.99
C CYS A 104 6.67 8.06 -13.63
N LYS A 105 5.87 8.05 -14.71
CA LYS A 105 5.60 6.84 -15.51
C LYS A 105 6.92 6.20 -15.92
N SER A 106 7.22 5.02 -15.37
CA SER A 106 8.42 4.24 -15.66
C SER A 106 8.06 3.03 -16.53
N TRP A 107 9.04 2.34 -17.09
CA TRP A 107 8.80 1.04 -17.74
C TRP A 107 8.11 0.05 -16.79
N LEU A 108 8.50 0.06 -15.51
CA LEU A 108 7.91 -0.78 -14.47
C LEU A 108 6.41 -0.52 -14.27
N TYR A 109 5.95 0.72 -14.46
CA TYR A 109 4.52 1.07 -14.41
C TYR A 109 3.72 0.33 -15.49
N TYR A 110 4.20 0.33 -16.73
CA TYR A 110 3.50 -0.38 -17.81
C TYR A 110 3.57 -1.89 -17.64
N LEU A 111 4.73 -2.40 -17.19
CA LEU A 111 4.92 -3.82 -16.95
C LEU A 111 4.01 -4.36 -15.84
N THR A 112 3.84 -3.61 -14.73
CA THR A 112 2.94 -3.99 -13.64
C THR A 112 1.48 -4.03 -14.09
N ILE A 113 1.02 -3.04 -14.86
CA ILE A 113 -0.32 -3.03 -15.44
C ILE A 113 -0.55 -4.28 -16.30
N ILE A 114 0.39 -4.60 -17.18
CA ILE A 114 0.29 -5.76 -18.07
C ILE A 114 0.23 -7.07 -17.27
N ILE A 115 1.11 -7.24 -16.28
CA ILE A 115 1.14 -8.46 -15.44
C ILE A 115 -0.15 -8.65 -14.65
N VAL A 116 -0.79 -7.56 -14.21
CA VAL A 116 -2.03 -7.61 -13.43
C VAL A 116 -3.24 -7.87 -14.32
N LEU A 117 -3.32 -7.27 -15.52
CA LEU A 117 -4.48 -7.38 -16.40
C LEU A 117 -4.51 -8.67 -17.22
N ILE A 118 -3.35 -9.12 -17.74
CA ILE A 118 -3.25 -10.28 -18.62
C ILE A 118 -3.90 -11.55 -18.03
N PRO A 119 -3.66 -11.90 -16.75
CA PRO A 119 -4.23 -13.09 -16.13
C PRO A 119 -5.77 -13.13 -16.12
N PHE A 120 -6.43 -11.97 -16.23
CA PHE A 120 -7.90 -11.88 -16.30
C PHE A 120 -8.40 -11.76 -17.75
N ALA A 121 -7.66 -11.07 -18.61
CA ALA A 121 -8.04 -10.87 -20.01
C ALA A 121 -7.89 -12.12 -20.88
N ILE A 122 -6.84 -12.92 -20.68
CA ILE A 122 -6.61 -14.13 -21.49
C ILE A 122 -7.75 -15.15 -21.33
N PRO A 123 -8.17 -15.54 -20.11
CA PRO A 123 -9.23 -16.51 -19.96
C PRO A 123 -10.59 -16.03 -20.50
N GLU A 124 -10.90 -14.74 -20.34
CA GLU A 124 -12.11 -14.12 -20.88
C GLU A 124 -12.16 -14.16 -22.42
N LEU A 125 -11.07 -13.72 -23.07
CA LEU A 125 -10.92 -13.81 -24.52
C LEU A 125 -10.99 -15.25 -25.03
N HIS A 126 -10.37 -16.17 -24.29
CA HIS A 126 -10.39 -17.59 -24.64
C HIS A 126 -11.81 -18.16 -24.60
N GLY A 127 -12.56 -17.93 -23.52
CA GLY A 127 -13.95 -18.39 -23.40
C GLY A 127 -14.87 -17.79 -24.46
N LEU A 128 -14.69 -16.50 -24.79
CA LEU A 128 -15.45 -15.84 -25.84
C LEU A 128 -15.13 -16.40 -27.23
N LEU A 129 -13.85 -16.66 -27.54
CA LEU A 129 -13.43 -17.30 -28.78
C LEU A 129 -13.93 -18.74 -28.89
N GLU A 130 -13.89 -19.50 -27.80
CA GLU A 130 -14.37 -20.88 -27.74
C GLU A 130 -15.86 -20.97 -28.04
N TYR A 131 -16.65 -20.07 -27.45
CA TYR A 131 -18.07 -19.96 -27.73
C TYR A 131 -18.37 -19.62 -29.20
N ILE A 132 -17.69 -18.61 -29.76
CA ILE A 132 -17.95 -18.13 -31.14
C ILE A 132 -17.48 -19.13 -32.20
N LEU A 133 -16.30 -19.71 -32.03
CA LEU A 133 -15.63 -20.49 -33.08
C LEU A 133 -15.84 -22.00 -32.95
N PHE A 134 -16.08 -22.49 -31.73
CA PHE A 134 -16.05 -23.94 -31.44
C PHE A 134 -17.33 -24.45 -30.76
N ASN A 135 -18.41 -23.65 -30.70
CA ASN A 135 -19.64 -23.97 -29.96
C ASN A 135 -19.35 -24.36 -28.49
N GLY A 136 -18.36 -23.70 -27.88
CA GLY A 136 -17.97 -23.93 -26.48
C GLY A 136 -19.03 -23.47 -25.47
N THR A 137 -18.68 -23.55 -24.18
CA THR A 137 -19.58 -23.11 -23.12
C THR A 137 -19.90 -21.63 -23.26
N LYS A 138 -21.19 -21.31 -23.18
CA LYS A 138 -21.68 -19.95 -23.27
C LYS A 138 -21.16 -19.11 -22.10
N PRO A 139 -20.51 -17.96 -22.38
CA PRO A 139 -20.05 -17.09 -21.32
C PRO A 139 -21.22 -16.36 -20.64
N ASP A 140 -21.03 -16.01 -19.36
CA ASP A 140 -22.02 -15.42 -18.46
C ASP A 140 -22.30 -13.93 -18.75
N TYR A 141 -22.50 -13.57 -20.02
CA TYR A 141 -22.90 -12.23 -20.43
C TYR A 141 -24.43 -12.10 -20.45
N TYR A 142 -24.97 -10.99 -19.94
CA TYR A 142 -26.41 -10.73 -19.93
C TYR A 142 -26.98 -10.68 -21.35
N TYR A 143 -26.22 -10.12 -22.30
CA TYR A 143 -26.60 -10.06 -23.72
C TYR A 143 -26.69 -11.43 -24.37
N LEU A 144 -25.80 -12.35 -23.98
CA LEU A 144 -25.82 -13.70 -24.55
C LEU A 144 -26.95 -14.52 -23.95
N SER A 145 -27.40 -14.24 -22.72
CA SER A 145 -28.47 -14.97 -22.02
C SER A 145 -29.72 -15.22 -22.89
N GLU A 146 -30.29 -16.43 -22.78
CA GLU A 146 -31.44 -16.86 -23.62
C GLU A 146 -32.70 -16.01 -23.38
N HIS A 147 -32.76 -15.32 -22.25
CA HIS A 147 -33.96 -14.63 -21.81
C HIS A 147 -34.03 -13.17 -22.27
N GLU A 148 -32.92 -12.50 -22.62
CA GLU A 148 -32.97 -11.09 -23.03
C GLU A 148 -31.73 -10.52 -23.76
N PRO A 149 -31.49 -10.88 -25.04
CA PRO A 149 -30.47 -10.28 -25.89
C PRO A 149 -30.93 -8.89 -26.38
N THR A 150 -30.93 -7.89 -25.49
CA THR A 150 -31.32 -6.51 -25.79
C THR A 150 -30.12 -5.58 -25.87
N PHE A 151 -30.30 -4.43 -26.52
CA PHE A 151 -29.30 -3.37 -26.51
C PHE A 151 -28.90 -2.94 -25.08
N TRP A 152 -29.85 -2.97 -24.13
CA TRP A 152 -29.59 -2.62 -22.74
C TRP A 152 -28.76 -3.66 -21.99
N SER A 153 -28.93 -4.95 -22.26
CA SER A 153 -28.09 -5.99 -21.66
C SER A 153 -26.66 -5.93 -22.20
N LEU A 154 -26.48 -5.63 -23.50
CA LEU A 154 -25.15 -5.40 -24.08
C LEU A 154 -24.43 -4.19 -23.47
N LEU A 155 -25.14 -3.07 -23.28
CA LEU A 155 -24.56 -1.89 -22.63
C LEU A 155 -24.19 -2.16 -21.16
N LEU A 156 -24.98 -2.97 -20.46
CA LEU A 156 -24.70 -3.38 -19.08
C LEU A 156 -23.44 -4.25 -19.00
N ASP A 157 -23.28 -5.22 -19.92
CA ASP A 157 -22.08 -6.05 -20.02
C ASP A 157 -20.82 -5.18 -20.22
N ILE A 158 -20.84 -4.29 -21.24
CA ILE A 158 -19.73 -3.36 -21.52
C ILE A 158 -19.40 -2.49 -20.30
N PHE A 159 -20.43 -1.97 -19.61
CA PHE A 159 -20.23 -1.14 -18.44
C PHE A 159 -19.56 -1.93 -17.30
N ASN A 160 -20.04 -3.15 -17.03
CA ASN A 160 -19.47 -4.00 -15.99
C ASN A 160 -18.00 -4.34 -16.28
N ASP A 161 -17.68 -4.69 -17.53
CA ASP A 161 -16.30 -4.99 -17.93
C ASP A 161 -15.39 -3.78 -17.75
N ILE A 162 -15.83 -2.59 -18.20
CA ILE A 162 -15.09 -1.34 -17.99
C ILE A 162 -14.81 -1.10 -16.50
N VAL A 163 -15.82 -1.29 -15.64
CA VAL A 163 -15.69 -1.10 -14.19
C VAL A 163 -14.72 -2.12 -13.60
N MET A 164 -14.83 -3.40 -13.95
CA MET A 164 -13.94 -4.47 -13.45
C MET A 164 -12.49 -4.26 -13.89
N TYR A 165 -12.27 -3.96 -15.17
CA TYR A 165 -10.93 -3.68 -15.69
C TYR A 165 -10.34 -2.39 -15.11
N LEU A 166 -11.18 -1.39 -14.81
CA LEU A 166 -10.73 -0.19 -14.11
C LEU A 166 -10.26 -0.51 -12.69
N VAL A 167 -10.94 -1.41 -11.96
CA VAL A 167 -10.47 -1.88 -10.64
C VAL A 167 -9.11 -2.55 -10.78
N LEU A 168 -8.97 -3.51 -11.69
CA LEU A 168 -7.69 -4.21 -11.90
C LEU A 168 -6.56 -3.24 -12.30
N PHE A 169 -6.88 -2.25 -13.11
CA PHE A 169 -5.94 -1.19 -13.48
C PHE A 169 -5.49 -0.38 -12.26
N LEU A 170 -6.41 0.10 -11.43
CA LEU A 170 -6.06 0.88 -10.23
C LEU A 170 -5.30 0.03 -9.19
N MET A 171 -5.68 -1.23 -9.01
CA MET A 171 -4.94 -2.22 -8.22
C MET A 171 -3.49 -2.33 -8.70
N ALA A 172 -3.27 -2.43 -10.01
CA ALA A 172 -1.92 -2.47 -10.59
C ALA A 172 -1.11 -1.21 -10.29
N VAL A 173 -1.76 -0.04 -10.34
CA VAL A 173 -1.14 1.24 -9.96
C VAL A 173 -0.72 1.23 -8.48
N ILE A 174 -1.52 0.67 -7.59
CA ILE A 174 -1.18 0.55 -6.16
C ILE A 174 0.00 -0.40 -5.95
N ILE A 175 0.02 -1.55 -6.62
CA ILE A 175 1.15 -2.50 -6.57
C ILE A 175 2.44 -1.81 -7.06
N TRP A 176 2.35 -1.07 -8.17
CA TRP A 176 3.48 -0.29 -8.68
C TRP A 176 3.97 0.76 -7.67
N ILE A 177 3.06 1.50 -7.03
CA ILE A 177 3.39 2.45 -5.95
C ILE A 177 4.17 1.75 -4.82
N MET A 178 3.73 0.56 -4.39
CA MET A 178 4.42 -0.21 -3.36
C MET A 178 5.82 -0.64 -3.79
N ILE A 179 6.00 -1.08 -5.04
CA ILE A 179 7.31 -1.45 -5.59
C ILE A 179 8.25 -0.24 -5.63
N GLU A 180 7.79 0.91 -6.12
CA GLU A 180 8.63 2.11 -6.16
C GLU A 180 8.99 2.59 -4.75
N LEU A 181 8.07 2.49 -3.78
CA LEU A 181 8.38 2.80 -2.37
C LEU A 181 9.51 1.92 -1.82
N VAL A 182 9.48 0.61 -2.07
CA VAL A 182 10.58 -0.30 -1.70
C VAL A 182 11.90 0.19 -2.28
N ILE A 183 11.92 0.54 -3.56
CA ILE A 183 13.13 1.00 -4.25
C ILE A 183 13.63 2.32 -3.65
N ILE A 184 12.73 3.27 -3.40
CA ILE A 184 13.06 4.58 -2.81
C ILE A 184 13.67 4.42 -1.42
N ILE A 185 13.11 3.55 -0.59
CA ILE A 185 13.58 3.33 0.79
C ILE A 185 14.90 2.55 0.79
N LYS A 186 15.09 1.64 -0.15
CA LYS A 186 16.37 0.94 -0.34
C LYS A 186 17.48 1.92 -0.76
N GLU A 187 17.19 2.81 -1.70
CA GLU A 187 18.12 3.87 -2.11
C GLU A 187 18.46 4.80 -0.93
N LEU A 188 17.45 5.15 -0.11
CA LEU A 188 17.63 5.92 1.11
C LEU A 188 18.63 5.25 2.07
N ARG A 189 18.56 3.91 2.19
CA ARG A 189 19.46 3.10 3.02
C ARG A 189 20.88 3.00 2.51
N GLU A 190 21.04 2.80 1.22
CA GLU A 190 22.34 2.52 0.61
C GLU A 190 23.20 3.77 0.48
N ARG A 191 22.62 4.89 0.01
CA ARG A 191 23.42 6.08 -0.36
C ARG A 191 23.55 7.14 0.71
N TYR A 192 22.62 7.19 1.67
CA TYR A 192 22.55 8.32 2.59
C TYR A 192 22.87 7.90 4.03
N SER A 193 23.60 8.79 4.71
CA SER A 193 23.90 8.72 6.15
C SER A 193 22.81 9.46 6.90
N ILE A 194 21.86 8.73 7.46
CA ILE A 194 20.74 9.30 8.21
C ILE A 194 21.21 9.63 9.63
N SER A 195 21.17 10.90 10.05
CA SER A 195 21.41 11.32 11.43
C SER A 195 20.10 11.40 12.22
N ILE A 196 19.88 10.53 13.20
CA ILE A 196 18.67 10.58 14.04
C ILE A 196 18.78 11.77 15.01
N ASN A 197 17.96 12.80 14.80
CA ASN A 197 17.82 13.85 15.79
C ASN A 197 16.81 13.45 16.88
N VAL A 198 17.35 13.12 18.04
CA VAL A 198 16.64 12.63 19.24
C VAL A 198 15.82 13.74 19.91
N PHE A 199 16.12 15.01 19.60
CA PHE A 199 15.50 16.18 20.19
C PHE A 199 14.45 16.83 19.29
N ASP A 200 14.22 16.30 18.08
CA ASP A 200 13.09 16.72 17.24
C ASP A 200 11.76 16.15 17.77
N ILE A 201 10.66 16.85 17.47
CA ILE A 201 9.28 16.54 17.93
C ILE A 201 8.85 15.10 17.56
N ASP A 202 9.39 14.56 16.47
CA ASP A 202 9.10 13.20 15.98
C ASP A 202 10.06 12.12 16.55
N GLU A 203 11.04 12.50 17.38
CA GLU A 203 12.10 11.70 18.04
C GLU A 203 13.03 10.89 17.11
N ALA A 204 12.59 10.58 15.90
CA ALA A 204 13.29 9.81 14.87
C ALA A 204 13.51 10.62 13.56
N GLY A 205 13.50 11.96 13.64
CA GLY A 205 13.75 12.88 12.51
C GLY A 205 12.89 12.63 11.26
N GLY A 206 11.63 12.22 11.45
CA GLY A 206 10.68 11.97 10.36
C GLY A 206 10.59 10.50 9.88
N LEU A 207 11.47 9.59 10.33
CA LEU A 207 11.38 8.15 10.03
C LEU A 207 10.08 7.53 10.54
N LYS A 208 9.55 8.02 11.67
CA LYS A 208 8.25 7.60 12.22
C LYS A 208 7.10 7.95 11.29
N SER A 209 7.11 9.17 10.75
CA SER A 209 6.15 9.63 9.75
C SER A 209 6.21 8.77 8.48
N LEU A 210 7.42 8.39 8.02
CA LEU A 210 7.60 7.48 6.88
C LEU A 210 7.05 6.07 7.17
N LYS A 211 7.35 5.51 8.35
CA LYS A 211 6.85 4.20 8.79
C LYS A 211 5.32 4.15 8.80
N TYR A 212 4.67 5.17 9.37
CA TYR A 212 3.21 5.26 9.40
C TYR A 212 2.59 5.39 8.00
N PHE A 213 3.18 6.22 7.15
CA PHE A 213 2.73 6.42 5.77
C PHE A 213 2.72 5.10 4.98
N ILE A 214 3.80 4.32 5.09
CA ILE A 214 3.93 3.01 4.43
C ILE A 214 2.95 2.00 5.01
N LEU A 215 2.82 1.95 6.33
CA LEU A 215 1.88 1.06 6.99
C LEU A 215 0.44 1.34 6.50
N LEU A 216 0.04 2.60 6.39
CA LEU A 216 -1.28 2.98 5.91
C LEU A 216 -1.50 2.48 4.48
N ILE A 217 -0.54 2.70 3.57
CA ILE A 217 -0.66 2.24 2.17
C ILE A 217 -0.82 0.72 2.10
N VAL A 218 0.00 -0.01 2.84
CA VAL A 218 -0.01 -1.47 2.86
C VAL A 218 -1.31 -2.00 3.48
N SER A 219 -1.75 -1.44 4.61
CA SER A 219 -3.00 -1.82 5.25
C SER A 219 -4.20 -1.56 4.34
N SER A 220 -4.23 -0.41 3.66
CA SER A 220 -5.27 -0.11 2.68
C SER A 220 -5.23 -1.07 1.48
N TYR A 221 -4.05 -1.47 1.01
CA TYR A 221 -3.91 -2.48 -0.05
C TYR A 221 -4.50 -3.83 0.35
N PHE A 222 -4.24 -4.33 1.57
CA PHE A 222 -4.84 -5.59 2.02
C PHE A 222 -6.37 -5.49 2.15
N ILE A 223 -6.88 -4.36 2.61
CA ILE A 223 -8.32 -4.10 2.64
C ILE A 223 -8.91 -4.15 1.23
N ILE A 224 -8.25 -3.54 0.24
CA ILE A 224 -8.68 -3.56 -1.17
C ILE A 224 -8.73 -4.98 -1.71
N ILE A 225 -7.67 -5.78 -1.51
CA ILE A 225 -7.68 -7.19 -1.94
C ILE A 225 -8.80 -7.97 -1.25
N THR A 226 -9.02 -7.73 0.03
CA THR A 226 -10.10 -8.43 0.76
C THR A 226 -11.46 -8.08 0.20
N LEU A 227 -11.70 -6.80 -0.07
CA LEU A 227 -12.92 -6.35 -0.72
C LEU A 227 -13.04 -6.96 -2.12
N ALA A 228 -11.95 -7.04 -2.89
CA ALA A 228 -11.93 -7.68 -4.21
C ALA A 228 -12.27 -9.17 -4.15
N MET A 229 -11.74 -9.90 -3.16
CA MET A 229 -12.08 -11.31 -2.92
C MET A 229 -13.53 -11.48 -2.45
N ILE A 230 -14.06 -10.55 -1.66
CA ILE A 230 -15.46 -10.57 -1.21
C ILE A 230 -16.42 -10.29 -2.37
N ALA A 231 -16.09 -9.25 -3.17
CA ALA A 231 -16.85 -8.81 -4.33
C ALA A 231 -16.77 -9.79 -5.50
N SER A 232 -15.90 -10.80 -5.44
CA SER A 232 -15.64 -11.74 -6.52
C SER A 232 -15.44 -11.00 -7.85
N ILE A 233 -14.48 -10.07 -7.88
CA ILE A 233 -14.15 -9.29 -9.09
C ILE A 233 -13.76 -10.26 -10.20
N SER A 234 -14.76 -10.54 -11.04
CA SER A 234 -14.70 -11.53 -12.09
C SER A 234 -15.34 -10.91 -13.32
N PRO A 235 -14.55 -10.56 -14.34
CA PRO A 235 -15.06 -10.37 -15.68
C PRO A 235 -15.27 -11.73 -16.38
N THR A 236 -14.86 -12.86 -15.77
CA THR A 236 -14.93 -14.17 -16.42
C THR A 236 -16.23 -14.90 -16.16
N ALA A 237 -16.80 -15.46 -17.22
CA ALA A 237 -17.59 -16.68 -17.12
C ALA A 237 -16.72 -17.73 -16.42
N ILE A 238 -17.23 -18.30 -15.34
CA ILE A 238 -16.44 -18.97 -14.31
C ILE A 238 -15.66 -20.16 -14.91
N ILE A 239 -14.34 -20.04 -15.05
CA ILE A 239 -13.48 -21.21 -15.32
C ILE A 239 -13.24 -21.92 -13.99
N PHE A 240 -14.02 -22.97 -13.77
CA PHE A 240 -13.97 -23.84 -12.59
C PHE A 240 -12.74 -24.75 -12.67
N ILE A 241 -11.78 -24.62 -11.75
CA ILE A 241 -10.82 -25.70 -11.47
C ILE A 241 -11.41 -26.51 -10.32
N SER A 242 -12.10 -27.60 -10.65
CA SER A 242 -12.68 -28.53 -9.69
C SER A 242 -11.58 -29.39 -9.05
N ILE A 243 -11.18 -29.04 -7.83
CA ILE A 243 -10.22 -29.81 -7.03
C ILE A 243 -10.94 -30.90 -6.19
N SER A 244 -12.24 -30.73 -5.93
CA SER A 244 -13.12 -31.67 -5.20
C SER A 244 -14.61 -31.33 -5.47
N PRO A 245 -15.57 -32.28 -5.41
CA PRO A 245 -17.00 -32.02 -5.65
C PRO A 245 -17.65 -30.94 -4.75
N SER A 246 -17.01 -30.55 -3.64
CA SER A 246 -17.54 -29.58 -2.67
C SER A 246 -16.82 -28.22 -2.65
N SER A 247 -15.70 -28.03 -3.37
CA SER A 247 -14.92 -26.77 -3.31
C SER A 247 -14.48 -26.29 -4.68
N ILE A 248 -15.08 -25.18 -5.12
CA ILE A 248 -14.73 -24.47 -6.35
C ILE A 248 -13.73 -23.36 -6.02
N ILE A 249 -12.51 -23.45 -6.57
CA ILE A 249 -11.54 -22.35 -6.58
C ILE A 249 -11.51 -21.77 -7.99
N THR A 250 -11.86 -20.49 -8.13
CA THR A 250 -11.75 -19.77 -9.41
C THR A 250 -10.30 -19.34 -9.63
N ILE A 251 -9.87 -19.28 -10.89
CA ILE A 251 -8.53 -18.78 -11.29
C ILE A 251 -8.27 -17.39 -10.70
N GLU A 252 -9.30 -16.58 -10.58
CA GLU A 252 -9.26 -15.22 -10.01
C GLU A 252 -8.88 -15.22 -8.54
N LEU A 253 -9.43 -16.13 -7.73
CA LEU A 253 -9.06 -16.27 -6.33
C LEU A 253 -7.59 -16.67 -6.19
N ILE A 254 -7.06 -17.48 -7.12
CA ILE A 254 -5.64 -17.83 -7.16
C ILE A 254 -4.81 -16.58 -7.47
N ILE A 255 -5.18 -15.82 -8.50
CA ILE A 255 -4.46 -14.60 -8.89
C ILE A 255 -4.50 -13.54 -7.78
N LEU A 256 -5.66 -13.28 -7.17
CA LEU A 256 -5.81 -12.36 -6.05
C LEU A 256 -5.01 -12.83 -4.82
N SER A 257 -4.93 -14.14 -4.58
CA SER A 257 -4.09 -14.70 -3.51
C SER A 257 -2.59 -14.52 -3.80
N LEU A 258 -2.17 -14.64 -5.05
CA LEU A 258 -0.79 -14.33 -5.47
C LEU A 258 -0.48 -12.84 -5.27
N MET A 259 -1.40 -11.94 -5.63
CA MET A 259 -1.23 -10.50 -5.37
C MET A 259 -1.12 -10.19 -3.87
N LEU A 260 -1.92 -10.86 -3.05
CA LEU A 260 -1.82 -10.76 -1.59
C LEU A 260 -0.42 -11.16 -1.11
N LEU A 261 0.10 -12.29 -1.59
CA LEU A 261 1.43 -12.77 -1.26
C LEU A 261 2.53 -11.78 -1.69
N VAL A 262 2.41 -11.20 -2.89
CA VAL A 262 3.31 -10.14 -3.36
C VAL A 262 3.30 -8.94 -2.40
N GLY A 263 2.12 -8.49 -1.96
CA GLY A 263 2.02 -7.40 -1.00
C GLY A 263 2.68 -7.71 0.35
N VAL A 264 2.54 -8.94 0.85
CA VAL A 264 3.23 -9.41 2.07
C VAL A 264 4.74 -9.33 1.91
N ILE A 265 5.29 -9.83 0.80
CA ILE A 265 6.72 -9.78 0.51
C ILE A 265 7.22 -8.33 0.48
N LEU A 266 6.53 -7.46 -0.26
CA LEU A 266 6.89 -6.04 -0.37
C LEU A 266 6.84 -5.34 1.00
N PHE A 267 5.85 -5.66 1.84
CA PHE A 267 5.77 -5.13 3.20
C PHE A 267 6.95 -5.56 4.06
N ILE A 268 7.27 -6.86 4.09
CA ILE A 268 8.38 -7.39 4.89
C ILE A 268 9.69 -6.71 4.49
N ILE A 269 9.97 -6.63 3.18
CA ILE A 269 11.18 -5.98 2.65
C ILE A 269 11.21 -4.51 3.07
N THR A 270 10.10 -3.79 2.92
CA THR A 270 10.02 -2.36 3.26
C THR A 270 10.24 -2.14 4.75
N TYR A 271 9.54 -2.90 5.59
CA TYR A 271 9.60 -2.81 7.04
C TYR A 271 11.02 -3.09 7.54
N GLN A 272 11.64 -4.19 7.09
CA GLN A 272 13.04 -4.51 7.42
C GLN A 272 14.00 -3.41 6.97
N THR A 273 13.77 -2.79 5.82
CA THR A 273 14.63 -1.72 5.32
C THR A 273 14.52 -0.46 6.20
N ILE A 274 13.32 -0.10 6.66
CA ILE A 274 13.12 1.01 7.62
C ILE A 274 13.76 0.71 8.97
N GLU A 275 13.59 -0.51 9.50
CA GLU A 275 14.22 -0.90 10.78
C GLU A 275 15.75 -0.84 10.68
N ASN A 276 16.31 -1.28 9.56
CA ASN A 276 17.75 -1.17 9.29
C ASN A 276 18.20 0.30 9.16
N LEU A 277 17.36 1.18 8.63
CA LEU A 277 17.63 2.62 8.59
C LEU A 277 17.69 3.23 9.98
N ILE A 278 16.73 2.86 10.83
CA ILE A 278 16.70 3.28 12.23
C ILE A 278 17.95 2.75 12.96
N ASP A 279 18.30 1.48 12.79
CA ASP A 279 19.48 0.87 13.42
C ASP A 279 20.80 1.56 12.98
N LYS A 280 20.95 1.81 11.68
CA LYS A 280 22.11 2.55 11.14
C LYS A 280 22.20 3.96 11.73
N GLY A 281 21.07 4.66 11.82
CA GLY A 281 21.00 6.00 12.40
C GLY A 281 21.31 6.03 13.90
N VAL A 282 20.75 5.07 14.67
CA VAL A 282 21.00 4.90 16.11
C VAL A 282 22.47 4.62 16.36
N LYS A 283 23.07 3.66 15.64
CA LYS A 283 24.49 3.32 15.77
C LYS A 283 25.40 4.50 15.45
N SER A 284 25.08 5.27 14.41
CA SER A 284 25.85 6.46 14.06
C SER A 284 25.82 7.52 15.15
N GLU A 285 24.65 7.80 15.74
CA GLU A 285 24.53 8.78 16.81
C GLU A 285 25.15 8.31 18.12
N LEU A 286 25.02 7.03 18.48
CA LEU A 286 25.70 6.46 19.65
C LEU A 286 27.23 6.54 19.51
N LYS A 287 27.77 6.30 18.32
CA LYS A 287 29.20 6.45 18.06
C LYS A 287 29.67 7.90 18.25
N LYS A 288 28.94 8.87 17.70
CA LYS A 288 29.24 10.31 17.90
C LYS A 288 29.18 10.70 19.38
N ILE A 289 28.20 10.19 20.12
CA ILE A 289 28.10 10.45 21.57
C ILE A 289 29.30 9.86 22.31
N SER A 290 29.70 8.62 21.99
CA SER A 290 30.86 7.99 22.60
C SER A 290 32.16 8.75 22.32
N GLU A 291 32.35 9.25 21.09
CA GLU A 291 33.49 10.10 20.71
C GLU A 291 33.49 11.40 21.50
N MET A 292 32.37 12.14 21.53
CA MET A 292 32.24 13.39 22.29
C MET A 292 32.39 13.17 23.81
N TYR A 293 31.89 12.04 24.33
CA TYR A 293 32.02 11.68 25.73
C TYR A 293 33.49 11.48 26.10
N LYS A 294 34.25 10.75 25.26
CA LYS A 294 35.69 10.56 25.44
C LYS A 294 36.45 11.88 25.39
N GLU A 295 36.20 12.71 24.39
CA GLU A 295 36.83 14.05 24.28
C GLU A 295 36.52 14.95 25.48
N THR A 296 35.28 14.93 25.97
CA THR A 296 34.87 15.75 27.12
C THR A 296 35.48 15.22 28.41
N TYR A 297 35.58 13.90 28.55
CA TYR A 297 36.23 13.25 29.69
C TYR A 297 37.74 13.52 29.72
N ASP A 298 38.42 13.43 28.58
CA ASP A 298 39.85 13.75 28.45
C ASP A 298 40.12 15.24 28.81
N LYS A 299 39.26 16.16 28.38
CA LYS A 299 39.30 17.58 28.79
C LYS A 299 39.13 17.77 30.30
N ILE A 300 38.24 17.01 30.94
CA ILE A 300 38.05 17.07 32.40
C ILE A 300 39.33 16.61 33.12
N ILE A 301 39.95 15.53 32.66
CA ILE A 301 41.21 15.03 33.22
C ILE A 301 42.30 16.10 33.09
N GLU A 302 42.46 16.70 31.91
CA GLU A 302 43.46 17.74 31.63
C GLU A 302 43.26 19.00 32.49
N ILE A 303 42.01 19.44 32.67
CA ILE A 303 41.69 20.58 33.55
C ILE A 303 41.98 20.23 35.01
N SER A 304 41.69 18.99 35.43
CA SER A 304 41.90 18.54 36.81
C SER A 304 43.37 18.34 37.19
N SER A 305 44.24 18.06 36.20
CA SER A 305 45.68 17.90 36.40
C SER A 305 46.43 19.25 36.48
N ASN A 306 45.90 20.31 35.84
CA ASN A 306 46.41 21.68 35.95
C ASN A 306 45.87 22.39 37.20
N LYS A 307 46.59 22.22 38.32
CA LYS A 307 46.28 22.89 39.60
C LYS A 307 46.57 24.40 39.54
N LYS A 308 45.54 25.17 39.87
CA LYS A 308 45.47 26.62 40.19
C LYS A 308 45.08 27.56 39.04
N ASP A 309 43.76 27.71 38.85
CA ASP A 309 43.16 29.00 38.48
C ASP A 309 41.64 28.96 38.67
N ASN A 310 41.00 30.04 39.16
CA ASN A 310 39.54 30.15 39.29
C ASN A 310 38.79 29.96 37.95
N ASN A 311 39.50 30.13 36.82
CA ASN A 311 38.99 29.89 35.47
C ASN A 311 38.78 28.40 35.15
N ASN A 312 39.45 27.49 35.86
CA ASN A 312 39.33 26.03 35.65
C ASN A 312 38.04 25.47 36.23
N GLU A 313 37.49 26.07 37.28
CA GLU A 313 36.24 25.63 37.92
C GLU A 313 35.02 25.85 37.02
N LYS A 314 34.96 26.99 36.33
CA LYS A 314 33.91 27.30 35.36
C LYS A 314 33.94 26.33 34.16
N LYS A 315 35.12 26.10 33.58
CA LYS A 315 35.31 25.14 32.48
C LYS A 315 34.96 23.71 32.89
N LEU A 316 35.32 23.30 34.11
CA LEU A 316 34.98 21.99 34.66
C LEU A 316 33.45 21.82 34.79
N ASN A 317 32.74 22.84 35.27
CA ASN A 317 31.28 22.81 35.39
C ASN A 317 30.60 22.77 34.02
N GLU A 318 31.12 23.51 33.03
CA GLU A 318 30.65 23.45 31.64
C GLU A 318 30.84 22.03 31.05
N SER A 319 32.01 21.41 31.23
CA SER A 319 32.26 20.03 30.78
C SER A 319 31.37 19.00 31.47
N LYS A 320 31.08 19.16 32.77
CA LYS A 320 30.11 18.31 33.49
C LYS A 320 28.70 18.46 32.95
N MET A 321 28.24 19.68 32.66
CA MET A 321 26.94 19.90 32.02
C MET A 321 26.86 19.23 30.63
N ILE A 322 27.95 19.28 29.85
CA ILE A 322 28.02 18.59 28.56
C ILE A 322 27.89 17.08 28.73
N LEU A 323 28.56 16.47 29.71
CA LEU A 323 28.42 15.04 30.01
C LEU A 323 26.98 14.67 30.39
N ASP A 324 26.34 15.44 31.27
CA ASP A 324 24.94 15.21 31.67
C ASP A 324 23.99 15.28 30.46
N ILE A 325 24.23 16.20 29.53
CA ILE A 325 23.46 16.32 28.28
C ILE A 325 23.71 15.11 27.38
N LEU A 326 24.95 14.66 27.23
CA LEU A 326 25.31 13.49 26.44
C LEU A 326 24.68 12.20 27.01
N GLU A 327 24.70 12.03 28.32
CA GLU A 327 24.10 10.86 28.99
C GLU A 327 22.57 10.83 28.84
N LYS A 328 21.92 12.00 28.99
CA LYS A 328 20.48 12.14 28.70
C LYS A 328 20.16 11.85 27.23
N LYS A 329 21.01 12.29 26.30
CA LYS A 329 20.87 11.99 24.86
C LYS A 329 21.00 10.49 24.59
N GLU A 330 21.99 9.83 25.19
CA GLU A 330 22.21 8.38 25.06
C GLU A 330 21.02 7.57 25.57
N ARG A 331 20.49 7.92 26.76
CA ARG A 331 19.30 7.25 27.33
C ARG A 331 18.10 7.34 26.39
N LYS A 332 17.82 8.54 25.85
CA LYS A 332 16.73 8.72 24.89
C LYS A 332 16.92 7.92 23.60
N ILE A 333 18.15 7.82 23.08
CA ILE A 333 18.44 6.99 21.89
C ILE A 333 18.17 5.52 22.18
N LYS A 334 18.61 5.02 23.35
CA LYS A 334 18.35 3.64 23.76
C LYS A 334 16.85 3.38 23.90
N GLU A 335 16.08 4.32 24.45
CA GLU A 335 14.61 4.21 24.51
C GLU A 335 13.96 4.13 23.12
N ILE A 336 14.39 4.95 22.15
CA ILE A 336 13.91 4.89 20.77
C ILE A 336 14.23 3.52 20.14
N TYR A 337 15.45 3.01 20.38
CA TYR A 337 15.88 1.70 19.90
C TYR A 337 15.04 0.57 20.51
N HIS A 338 14.70 0.66 21.81
CA HIS A 338 13.84 -0.33 22.47
C HIS A 338 12.38 -0.26 22.02
N LYS A 339 11.87 0.93 21.66
CA LYS A 339 10.52 1.14 21.11
C LYS A 339 10.41 0.84 19.60
N ARG A 340 11.45 0.30 18.95
CA ARG A 340 11.46 0.05 17.49
C ARG A 340 10.33 -0.87 17.02
N LEU A 341 9.98 -1.86 17.85
CA LEU A 341 8.89 -2.79 17.57
C LEU A 341 7.56 -2.11 17.87
N ASP A 342 7.01 -1.48 16.84
CA ASP A 342 5.66 -0.94 16.90
C ASP A 342 4.66 -2.11 16.81
N PHE A 343 4.35 -2.70 17.97
CA PHE A 343 3.35 -3.76 18.10
C PHE A 343 2.01 -3.38 17.47
N LYS A 344 1.66 -2.08 17.46
CA LYS A 344 0.45 -1.59 16.80
C LYS A 344 0.56 -1.75 15.28
N ALA A 345 1.71 -1.44 14.68
CA ALA A 345 1.96 -1.67 13.26
C ALA A 345 1.91 -3.15 12.88
N ILE A 346 2.55 -4.01 13.68
CA ILE A 346 2.56 -5.47 13.47
C ILE A 346 1.15 -6.04 13.66
N SER A 347 0.42 -5.63 14.69
CA SER A 347 -0.96 -6.04 14.94
C SER A 347 -1.90 -5.56 13.84
N THR A 348 -1.77 -4.32 13.38
CA THR A 348 -2.57 -3.80 12.26
C THR A 348 -2.30 -4.60 11.00
N PHE A 349 -1.03 -4.87 10.68
CA PHE A 349 -0.65 -5.73 9.56
C PHE A 349 -1.27 -7.13 9.66
N ILE A 350 -1.10 -7.81 10.80
CA ILE A 350 -1.68 -9.15 11.04
C ILE A 350 -3.20 -9.12 10.90
N MET A 351 -3.88 -8.16 11.52
CA MET A 351 -5.34 -8.05 11.45
C MET A 351 -5.83 -7.81 10.02
N THR A 352 -5.15 -6.93 9.26
CA THR A 352 -5.50 -6.67 7.86
C THR A 352 -5.19 -7.85 6.94
N LEU A 353 -4.13 -8.62 7.24
CA LEU A 353 -3.75 -9.83 6.50
C LEU A 353 -4.66 -11.01 6.81
N LEU A 354 -5.15 -11.12 8.05
CA LEU A 354 -6.09 -12.16 8.47
C LEU A 354 -7.48 -11.95 7.88
N LEU A 355 -7.88 -10.71 7.62
CA LEU A 355 -9.19 -10.37 7.04
C LEU A 355 -9.50 -11.22 5.77
N PRO A 356 -8.69 -11.20 4.69
CA PRO A 356 -8.97 -11.98 3.48
C PRO A 356 -8.90 -13.50 3.72
N ILE A 357 -8.04 -13.93 4.65
CA ILE A 357 -7.89 -15.35 5.01
C ILE A 357 -9.16 -15.86 5.69
N ILE A 358 -9.68 -15.13 6.67
CA ILE A 358 -10.87 -15.52 7.44
C ILE A 358 -12.14 -15.38 6.60
N THR A 359 -12.29 -14.31 5.82
CA THR A 359 -13.54 -14.02 5.12
C THR A 359 -13.79 -14.92 3.91
N LYS A 360 -12.74 -15.40 3.22
CA LYS A 360 -12.90 -16.19 1.98
C LYS A 360 -12.06 -17.46 1.92
N LEU A 361 -10.78 -17.43 2.27
CA LEU A 361 -9.91 -18.60 2.11
C LEU A 361 -10.22 -19.73 3.10
N LEU A 362 -10.47 -19.40 4.37
CA LEU A 362 -10.76 -20.38 5.43
C LEU A 362 -12.09 -21.14 5.20
N PRO A 363 -13.21 -20.49 4.83
CA PRO A 363 -14.43 -21.18 4.44
C PRO A 363 -14.21 -22.20 3.31
N ILE A 364 -13.46 -21.84 2.27
CA ILE A 364 -13.16 -22.73 1.13
C ILE A 364 -12.34 -23.95 1.57
N ILE A 365 -11.29 -23.73 2.38
CA ILE A 365 -10.42 -24.80 2.89
C ILE A 365 -11.18 -25.76 3.82
N THR A 366 -12.08 -25.24 4.65
CA THR A 366 -12.86 -26.05 5.60
C THR A 366 -13.99 -26.84 4.94
N GLN A 367 -14.58 -26.31 3.86
CA GLN A 367 -15.55 -27.04 3.04
C GLN A 367 -14.90 -28.14 2.20
N SER A 368 -13.66 -27.95 1.76
CA SER A 368 -12.87 -28.97 1.03
C SER A 368 -12.55 -30.24 1.85
N LYS A 369 -12.67 -30.21 3.19
CA LYS A 369 -12.37 -31.34 4.09
C LYS A 369 -13.60 -32.14 4.52
N LYS A 370 -14.80 -31.76 4.10
CA LYS A 370 -16.04 -32.54 4.21
C LYS A 370 -16.37 -33.13 2.85
#